data_AF-A0A6N7AR79-F1
#
_entry.id   AF-A0A6N7AR79-F1
#
_cell.length_a   1.000
_cell.length_b   1.000
_cell.length_c   1.000
_cell.angle_alpha   90.00
_cell.angle_beta   90.00
_cell.angle_gamma   90.00
#
_symmetry.space_group_name_H-M   'P 1'
#
loop_
_entity.id
_entity.type
_entity.pdbx_description
1 polymer ?
#
loop_
_entity_poly.entity_id
_entity_poly.type
_entity_poly.pdbx_seq_one_letter_code
_entity_poly.pdbx_strand_id
1 'polypeptide(L)'
;MRIHAVRHMIEEGFSEQDVIKAILEDSKIIEAYEEEKRCLILGHFLWNKSRKSPLHVVCDYANQNIIDIVTVYVPQMPWWISPTKRGKKI
;
A
#
# COMPACT_ATOMS: atom_id res chain seq x y z
N MET A 1 5.24 7.65 -11.66
CA MET A 1 5.32 6.68 -10.55
C MET A 1 6.31 5.61 -10.95
N ARG A 2 7.20 5.20 -10.04
CA ARG A 2 8.14 4.11 -10.28
C ARG A 2 7.91 3.06 -9.20
N ILE A 3 7.77 1.81 -9.62
CA ILE A 3 7.46 0.71 -8.70
C ILE A 3 8.76 -0.05 -8.41
N HIS A 4 9.22 0.00 -7.15
CA HIS A 4 10.35 -0.79 -6.67
C HIS A 4 9.91 -2.12 -6.03
N ALA A 5 8.65 -2.20 -5.62
CA ALA A 5 8.01 -3.37 -5.00
C ALA A 5 7.69 -4.53 -5.98
N VAL A 6 8.16 -4.49 -7.24
CA VAL A 6 7.75 -5.42 -8.30
C VAL A 6 7.90 -6.89 -7.88
N ARG A 7 9.01 -7.24 -7.22
CA ARG A 7 9.22 -8.60 -6.74
C ARG A 7 8.16 -9.03 -5.71
N HIS A 8 7.90 -8.19 -4.70
CA HIS A 8 6.90 -8.49 -3.68
C HIS A 8 5.48 -8.50 -4.24
N MET A 9 5.18 -7.62 -5.20
CA MET A 9 3.91 -7.63 -5.91
C MET A 9 3.70 -8.96 -6.66
N ILE A 10 4.72 -9.48 -7.33
CA ILE A 10 4.65 -10.78 -8.01
C ILE A 10 4.47 -11.91 -7.00
N GLU A 11 5.24 -11.92 -5.90
CA GLU A 11 5.15 -12.93 -4.85
C GLU A 11 3.77 -12.95 -4.17
N GLU A 12 3.13 -11.79 -4.01
CA GLU A 12 1.80 -11.63 -3.40
C GLU A 12 0.64 -11.65 -4.41
N GLY A 13 0.93 -11.70 -5.71
CA GLY A 13 -0.07 -11.81 -6.79
C GLY A 13 -0.74 -10.50 -7.22
N PHE A 14 -0.15 -9.34 -6.93
CA PHE A 14 -0.66 -8.03 -7.37
C PHE A 14 -0.09 -7.61 -8.73
N SER A 15 -0.95 -7.11 -9.61
CA SER A 15 -0.51 -6.42 -10.83
C SER A 15 -0.16 -4.96 -10.55
N GLU A 16 0.57 -4.33 -11.47
CA GLU A 16 0.78 -2.88 -11.44
C GLU A 16 -0.55 -2.11 -11.49
N GLN A 17 -1.53 -2.59 -12.26
CA GLN A 17 -2.84 -1.94 -12.32
C GLN A 17 -3.57 -2.01 -10.97
N ASP A 18 -3.43 -3.09 -10.20
CA ASP A 18 -4.04 -3.20 -8.87
C ASP A 18 -3.49 -2.14 -7.91
N VAL A 19 -2.16 -1.92 -7.95
CA VAL A 19 -1.50 -0.91 -7.11
C VAL A 19 -1.91 0.50 -7.52
N ILE A 20 -1.94 0.79 -8.83
CA ILE A 20 -2.40 2.09 -9.33
C ILE A 20 -3.84 2.37 -8.88
N LYS A 21 -4.75 1.40 -9.05
CA LYS A 21 -6.14 1.54 -8.62
C LYS A 21 -6.25 1.71 -7.11
N ALA A 22 -5.51 0.94 -6.33
CA ALA A 22 -5.51 1.07 -4.88
C ALA A 22 -5.09 2.47 -4.41
N ILE A 23 -4.20 3.15 -5.14
CA ILE A 23 -3.80 4.52 -4.82
C ILE A 23 -4.83 5.55 -5.29
N LEU A 24 -5.40 5.37 -6.49
CA LEU A 24 -6.24 6.38 -7.15
C LEU A 24 -7.74 6.26 -6.82
N GLU A 25 -8.22 5.07 -6.44
CA GLU A 25 -9.65 4.79 -6.22
C GLU A 25 -9.94 4.55 -4.73
N ASP A 26 -10.75 5.42 -4.12
CA ASP A 26 -11.25 5.28 -2.74
C ASP A 26 -10.14 4.91 -1.74
N SER A 27 -9.09 5.72 -1.75
CA SER A 27 -7.87 5.52 -0.95
C SER A 27 -7.77 6.53 0.19
N LYS A 28 -6.97 6.19 1.20
CA LYS A 28 -6.73 7.05 2.37
C LYS A 28 -5.28 6.94 2.82
N ILE A 29 -4.62 8.08 3.02
CA ILE A 29 -3.36 8.10 3.79
C ILE A 29 -3.70 7.82 5.25
N ILE A 30 -3.17 6.73 5.79
CA ILE A 30 -3.42 6.31 7.17
C ILE A 30 -2.24 6.56 8.09
N GLU A 31 -1.02 6.70 7.55
CA GLU A 31 0.16 7.13 8.29
C GLU A 31 1.05 8.02 7.40
N ALA A 32 1.65 9.05 8.00
CA ALA A 32 2.61 9.93 7.36
C ALA A 32 3.92 9.92 8.17
N TYR A 33 5.03 9.71 7.47
CA TYR A 33 6.39 9.73 8.01
C TYR A 33 7.14 10.89 7.34
N GLU A 34 6.90 12.09 7.85
CA GLU A 34 7.36 13.33 7.20
C GLU A 34 8.88 13.40 7.07
N GLU A 35 9.62 12.95 8.09
CA GLU A 35 11.09 12.94 8.09
C GLU A 35 11.67 12.08 6.96
N GLU A 36 11.04 10.93 6.72
CA GLU A 36 11.44 9.97 5.69
C GLU A 36 10.84 10.31 4.32
N LYS A 37 9.98 11.34 4.26
CA LYS A 37 9.17 11.70 3.08
C LYS A 37 8.40 10.49 2.56
N ARG A 38 7.78 9.75 3.47
CA ARG A 38 7.00 8.54 3.18
C ARG A 38 5.59 8.63 3.73
N CYS A 39 4.67 7.93 3.08
CA CYS A 39 3.34 7.71 3.62
C CYS A 39 2.87 6.28 3.38
N LEU A 40 1.96 5.85 4.24
CA LEU A 40 1.22 4.61 4.10
C LEU A 40 -0.19 4.92 3.62
N ILE A 41 -0.53 4.41 2.45
CA ILE A 41 -1.84 4.51 1.83
C ILE A 41 -2.58 3.20 2.04
N LEU A 42 -3.81 3.29 2.52
CA LEU A 42 -4.80 2.22 2.46
C LEU A 42 -5.63 2.41 1.19
N GLY A 43 -5.52 1.45 0.29
CA GLY A 43 -6.37 1.28 -0.88
C GLY A 43 -7.08 -0.06 -0.86
N HIS A 44 -7.67 -0.42 -2.00
CA HIS A 44 -8.35 -1.70 -2.17
C HIS A 44 -8.02 -2.31 -3.54
N PHE A 45 -7.90 -3.63 -3.58
CA PHE A 45 -7.81 -4.40 -4.82
C PHE A 45 -8.94 -5.43 -4.91
N LEU A 46 -9.18 -5.93 -6.11
CA LEU A 46 -10.23 -6.92 -6.38
C LEU A 46 -9.61 -8.29 -6.63
N TRP A 47 -9.78 -9.24 -5.71
CA TRP A 47 -9.42 -10.65 -5.96
C TRP A 47 -10.26 -11.27 -7.09
N ASN A 48 -11.50 -10.79 -7.22
CA ASN A 48 -12.44 -11.13 -8.27
C ASN A 48 -13.43 -9.97 -8.43
N LYS A 49 -14.39 -10.09 -9.37
CA LYS A 49 -15.37 -9.02 -9.68
C LYS A 49 -16.20 -8.52 -8.49
N SER A 50 -16.21 -9.21 -7.35
CA SER A 50 -17.15 -8.95 -6.24
C SER A 50 -16.47 -8.70 -4.90
N ARG A 51 -15.19 -9.03 -4.75
CA ARG A 51 -14.50 -9.01 -3.44
C ARG A 51 -13.36 -8.01 -3.43
N LYS A 52 -13.59 -6.87 -2.77
CA LYS A 52 -12.55 -5.91 -2.40
C LYS A 52 -11.76 -6.42 -1.19
N SER A 53 -10.45 -6.27 -1.24
CA SER A 53 -9.54 -6.54 -0.12
C SER A 53 -8.64 -5.33 0.12
N PRO A 54 -8.28 -5.06 1.38
CA PRO A 54 -7.41 -3.93 1.71
C PRO A 54 -6.02 -4.15 1.15
N LEU A 55 -5.42 -3.08 0.64
CA LEU A 55 -4.04 -3.06 0.16
C LEU A 55 -3.31 -1.90 0.79
N HIS A 56 -2.23 -2.21 1.50
CA HIS A 56 -1.29 -1.22 2.01
C HIS A 56 -0.23 -0.94 0.98
N VAL A 57 -0.03 0.34 0.69
CA VAL A 57 0.97 0.82 -0.26
C VAL A 57 1.84 1.83 0.46
N VAL A 58 3.14 1.54 0.56
CA VAL A 58 4.12 2.50 1.09
C VAL A 58 4.71 3.28 -0.08
N CYS A 59 4.50 4.59 -0.04
CA CYS A 59 5.00 5.53 -1.03
C CYS A 59 6.14 6.35 -0.45
N ASP A 60 7.20 6.54 -1.24
CA ASP A 60 8.27 7.48 -1.00
C ASP A 60 8.12 8.64 -2.01
N TYR A 61 8.03 9.85 -1.48
CA TYR A 61 7.85 11.08 -2.25
C TYR A 61 9.04 12.03 -2.04
N ALA A 62 10.22 11.49 -1.70
CA ALA A 62 11.41 12.31 -1.50
C ALA A 62 11.84 13.05 -2.77
N ASN A 63 11.54 12.48 -3.94
CA ASN A 63 11.74 13.11 -5.24
C ASN A 63 10.47 13.86 -5.67
N GLN A 64 10.60 15.13 -6.06
CA GLN A 64 9.46 15.97 -6.43
C GLN A 64 8.77 15.55 -7.75
N ASN A 65 9.46 14.80 -8.60
CA ASN A 65 8.96 14.43 -9.94
C ASN A 65 8.47 12.98 -10.03
N ILE A 66 8.81 12.13 -9.06
CA ILE A 66 8.43 10.71 -9.05
C ILE A 66 7.98 10.29 -7.66
N ILE A 67 6.95 9.46 -7.62
CA ILE A 67 6.56 8.71 -6.43
C ILE A 67 7.09 7.30 -6.61
N ASP A 68 7.86 6.84 -5.63
CA ASP A 68 8.39 5.48 -5.57
C ASP A 68 7.49 4.60 -4.70
N ILE A 69 7.02 3.48 -5.25
CA ILE A 69 6.28 2.46 -4.48
C ILE A 69 7.30 1.53 -3.85
N VAL A 70 7.51 1.68 -2.54
CA VAL A 70 8.53 0.97 -1.76
C VAL A 70 8.10 -0.47 -1.51
N THR A 71 6.87 -0.66 -1.03
CA THR A 71 6.30 -1.99 -0.77
C THR A 71 4.78 -1.95 -0.86
N VAL A 72 4.20 -3.11 -1.15
CA VAL A 72 2.76 -3.34 -1.24
C VAL A 72 2.45 -4.64 -0.51
N TYR A 73 1.45 -4.64 0.37
CA TYR A 73 1.07 -5.84 1.12
C TYR A 73 -0.39 -5.78 1.62
N VAL A 74 -0.98 -6.94 1.90
CA VAL A 74 -2.26 -7.00 2.62
C VAL A 74 -2.00 -6.85 4.12
N PRO A 75 -2.65 -5.92 4.85
CA PRO A 75 -2.48 -5.80 6.29
C PRO A 75 -2.92 -7.09 7.00
N GLN A 76 -2.07 -7.61 7.88
CA GLN A 76 -2.31 -8.86 8.62
C GLN A 76 -1.97 -8.72 10.10
N MET A 77 -2.62 -9.56 10.91
CA MET A 77 -2.28 -9.77 12.32
C MET A 77 -0.86 -10.35 12.47
N PRO A 78 -0.13 -10.08 13.57
CA PRO A 78 -0.51 -9.20 14.69
C PRO A 78 -0.22 -7.72 14.43
N TRP A 79 0.47 -7.40 13.33
CA TRP A 79 0.94 -6.04 13.03
C TRP A 79 -0.19 -5.05 12.75
N TRP A 80 -1.31 -5.55 12.23
CA TRP A 80 -2.53 -4.79 11.95
C TRP A 80 -3.74 -5.55 12.52
N ILE A 81 -4.46 -4.93 13.46
CA ILE A 81 -5.71 -5.47 14.03
C ILE A 81 -6.94 -5.10 13.21
N SER A 82 -6.80 -4.08 12.36
CA SER A 82 -7.70 -3.75 11.26
C SER A 82 -6.86 -3.10 10.14
N PRO A 83 -7.41 -2.89 8.93
CA PRO A 83 -6.70 -2.20 7.86
C PRO A 83 -6.27 -0.76 8.20
N THR A 84 -6.77 -0.16 9.29
CA THR A 84 -6.43 1.21 9.69
C THR A 84 -5.78 1.29 11.06
N LYS A 85 -5.68 0.18 11.79
CA LYS A 85 -5.22 0.17 13.19
C LYS A 85 -4.11 -0.83 13.38
N ARG A 86 -2.93 -0.34 13.74
CA ARG A 86 -1.78 -1.17 14.12
C ARG A 86 -2.10 -2.01 15.35
N GLY A 87 -1.55 -3.22 15.39
CA GLY A 87 -1.42 -3.97 16.62
C GLY A 87 -0.36 -3.36 17.53
N LYS A 88 -0.40 -3.75 18.80
CA LYS A 88 0.65 -3.36 19.75
C LYS A 88 1.96 -4.00 19.30
N LYS A 89 3.05 -3.23 19.31
CA LYS A 89 4.41 -3.82 19.26
C LYS A 89 4.51 -4.76 20.47
N ILE A 90 4.77 -6.04 20.19
CA ILE A 90 5.10 -7.05 21.22
C ILE A 90 6.53 -6.78 21.67
#